data_AF-A0A147BN91-F1
#
_entry.id   AF-A0A147BN91-F1
#
_cell.length_a   1.000
_cell.length_b   1.000
_cell.length_c   1.000
_cell.angle_alpha   90.00
_cell.angle_beta   90.00
_cell.angle_gamma   90.00
#
_symmetry.space_group_name_H-M   'P 1'
#
loop_
_entity.id
_entity.type
_entity.pdbx_description
1 polymer ?
#
loop_
_entity_poly.entity_id
_entity_poly.type
_entity_poly.pdbx_seq_one_letter_code
_entity_poly.pdbx_strand_id
1 'polypeptide(L)'
;MAPFRVAGFSDVLDWRPMLFQEPIIAQRACVLCGVVYKKAVRLPCIHTLCAECHAECVERGSACPVDQKPFCEDDVEQLEVSPKYLLNRTVACWNAPKGCSFIGTAASLLDHYKECGFSIVPCCLCGSSVLQCGILEHFKAGCSIHEAKYAPLDNLATGDIKDVGITCLKRKKATGKISEDLMSLQTSLNRCSEDVRALSARCEGQSEAQASKLAELLNTLNTVYATGFAKELLVLRAAMADYKDHVSRELRLLGCCKAVRVHWYVEGWADLKKKALEGELQQLNSPTRSIYDYSISQHVVLERNNDDMYLGCYMQIHCGKLDLQLEWPFRKVYTVGVIHPKDQSNVISRMVNPGYCSDELQHFFLRPTEEANVAFGVPIVTTAEKLETGGFVQSNTLHMFLEVEP
;
A
#
# COMPACT_ATOMS: atom_id res chain seq x y z
N MET A 1 31.96 -10.81 -18.74
CA MET A 1 30.59 -10.50 -18.28
C MET A 1 29.99 -9.46 -19.21
N ALA A 2 28.71 -9.60 -19.56
CA ALA A 2 28.01 -8.60 -20.35
C ALA A 2 27.68 -7.37 -19.48
N PRO A 3 27.76 -6.15 -20.01
CA PRO A 3 27.34 -4.95 -19.28
C PRO A 3 25.81 -4.90 -19.15
N PHE A 4 25.33 -4.42 -18.00
CA PHE A 4 23.91 -4.12 -17.77
C PHE A 4 23.70 -2.60 -17.79
N ARG A 5 22.65 -2.11 -18.44
CA ARG A 5 22.24 -0.71 -18.25
C ARG A 5 21.39 -0.59 -17.00
N VAL A 6 21.43 0.58 -16.36
CA VAL A 6 20.64 0.89 -15.16
C VAL A 6 19.75 2.09 -15.44
N ALA A 7 18.57 2.18 -14.82
CA ALA A 7 17.70 3.36 -14.96
C ALA A 7 16.86 3.63 -13.70
N GLY A 8 16.59 4.92 -13.44
CA GLY A 8 15.83 5.38 -12.29
C GLY A 8 16.64 5.47 -10.99
N PHE A 9 17.98 5.43 -11.07
CA PHE A 9 18.86 5.45 -9.90
C PHE A 9 19.56 6.81 -9.71
N SER A 10 20.03 7.42 -10.80
CA SER A 10 20.68 8.73 -10.81
C SER A 10 20.92 9.20 -12.24
N ASP A 11 20.72 10.48 -12.53
CA ASP A 11 21.00 11.10 -13.84
C ASP A 11 22.40 10.81 -14.39
N VAL A 12 23.37 10.57 -13.50
CA VAL A 12 24.75 10.32 -13.91
C VAL A 12 24.98 8.87 -14.33
N LEU A 13 24.25 7.91 -13.75
CA LEU A 13 24.42 6.48 -14.02
C LEU A 13 23.36 5.93 -14.99
N ASP A 14 22.22 6.59 -15.07
CA ASP A 14 21.10 6.14 -15.88
C ASP A 14 21.51 5.98 -17.36
N TRP A 15 21.06 4.87 -17.93
CA TRP A 15 21.36 4.39 -19.28
C TRP A 15 22.83 4.04 -19.56
N ARG A 16 23.74 4.17 -18.60
CA ARG A 16 25.15 3.80 -18.79
C ARG A 16 25.37 2.30 -18.65
N PRO A 17 26.26 1.70 -19.47
CA PRO A 17 26.59 0.28 -19.38
C PRO A 17 27.46 0.02 -18.14
N MET A 18 26.94 -0.69 -17.15
CA MET A 18 27.61 -1.02 -15.91
C MET A 18 28.18 -2.44 -15.97
N LEU A 19 29.48 -2.57 -15.72
CA LEU A 19 30.20 -3.85 -15.70
C LEU A 19 30.22 -4.44 -14.29
N PHE A 20 29.05 -4.86 -13.82
CA PHE A 20 28.91 -5.50 -12.50
C PHE A 20 29.72 -6.79 -12.40
N GLN A 21 30.41 -6.96 -11.27
CA GLN A 21 31.16 -8.18 -10.97
C GLN A 21 30.29 -9.24 -10.30
N GLU A 22 29.15 -8.85 -9.72
CA GLU A 22 28.25 -9.78 -9.06
C GLU A 22 27.16 -10.32 -10.01
N PRO A 23 26.97 -11.65 -10.12
CA PRO A 23 25.98 -12.24 -11.01
C PRO A 23 24.52 -11.96 -10.56
N ILE A 24 24.30 -11.64 -9.29
CA ILE A 24 22.98 -11.35 -8.72
C ILE A 24 22.27 -10.17 -9.39
N ILE A 25 23.00 -9.29 -10.06
CA ILE A 25 22.42 -8.15 -10.79
C ILE A 25 21.62 -8.60 -12.01
N ALA A 26 22.02 -9.71 -12.65
CA ALA A 26 21.30 -10.28 -13.78
C ALA A 26 19.85 -10.67 -13.41
N GLN A 27 19.62 -11.13 -12.18
CA GLN A 27 18.30 -11.50 -11.68
C GLN A 27 17.37 -10.30 -11.45
N ARG A 28 17.91 -9.07 -11.47
CA ARG A 28 17.15 -7.82 -11.32
C ARG A 28 16.96 -7.08 -12.63
N ALA A 29 17.56 -7.55 -13.72
CA ALA A 29 17.35 -7.00 -15.04
C ALA A 29 15.97 -7.40 -15.55
N CYS A 30 15.30 -6.48 -16.25
CA CYS A 30 14.12 -6.83 -17.02
C CYS A 30 14.50 -7.88 -18.08
N VAL A 31 13.77 -9.00 -18.14
CA VAL A 31 14.07 -10.08 -19.07
C VAL A 31 13.83 -9.70 -20.54
N LEU A 32 13.01 -8.67 -20.80
CA LEU A 32 12.75 -8.17 -22.16
C LEU A 32 13.79 -7.16 -22.62
N CYS A 33 13.98 -6.05 -21.89
CA CYS A 33 14.87 -4.98 -22.33
C CYS A 33 16.30 -5.08 -21.76
N GLY A 34 16.56 -5.99 -20.82
CA GLY A 34 17.88 -6.20 -20.21
C GLY A 34 18.34 -5.09 -19.26
N VAL A 35 17.51 -4.08 -19.00
CA VAL A 35 17.84 -2.94 -18.14
C VAL A 35 17.45 -3.25 -16.69
N VAL A 36 18.31 -2.87 -15.76
CA VAL A 36 18.05 -2.92 -14.31
C VAL A 36 17.38 -1.61 -13.90
N TYR A 37 16.11 -1.66 -13.51
CA TYR A 37 15.38 -0.48 -13.07
C TYR A 37 15.34 -0.38 -11.54
N LYS A 38 15.19 0.85 -11.04
CA LYS A 38 14.88 1.08 -9.61
C LYS A 38 13.59 0.38 -9.19
N LYS A 39 12.58 0.39 -10.06
CA LYS A 39 11.29 -0.29 -9.86
C LYS A 39 11.05 -1.31 -10.95
N ALA A 40 10.68 -2.51 -10.55
CA ALA A 40 10.39 -3.63 -11.44
C ALA A 40 9.32 -4.53 -10.81
N VAL A 41 8.80 -5.47 -11.58
CA VAL A 41 7.78 -6.43 -11.18
C VAL A 41 8.36 -7.83 -11.36
N ARG A 42 8.21 -8.70 -10.37
CA ARG A 42 8.50 -10.13 -10.50
C ARG A 42 7.20 -10.90 -10.65
N LEU A 43 7.13 -11.65 -11.74
CA LEU A 43 5.99 -12.51 -12.03
C LEU A 43 6.03 -13.79 -11.16
N PRO A 44 4.91 -14.50 -11.00
CA PRO A 44 4.86 -15.79 -10.31
C PRO A 44 5.83 -16.84 -10.88
N CYS A 45 6.14 -16.75 -12.17
CA CYS A 45 7.14 -17.57 -12.84
C CYS A 45 8.59 -17.09 -12.66
N ILE A 46 8.86 -16.24 -11.66
CA ILE A 46 10.15 -15.65 -11.25
C ILE A 46 10.85 -14.71 -12.25
N HIS A 47 10.32 -14.56 -13.46
CA HIS A 47 10.83 -13.58 -14.42
C HIS A 47 10.55 -12.14 -13.97
N THR A 48 11.55 -11.28 -14.13
CA THR A 48 11.46 -9.86 -13.74
C THR A 48 11.21 -9.00 -14.97
N LEU A 49 10.26 -8.06 -14.88
CA LEU A 49 9.89 -7.10 -15.92
C LEU A 49 9.99 -5.67 -15.36
N CYS A 50 10.39 -4.69 -16.17
CA CYS A 50 10.21 -3.28 -15.80
C CYS A 50 8.73 -2.87 -15.90
N ALA A 51 8.37 -1.71 -15.35
CA ALA A 51 6.98 -1.23 -15.37
C ALA A 51 6.40 -1.11 -16.79
N GLU A 52 7.17 -0.59 -17.73
CA GLU A 52 6.75 -0.43 -19.13
C GLU A 52 6.53 -1.79 -19.82
N CYS A 53 7.51 -2.70 -19.70
CA CYS A 53 7.40 -4.05 -20.25
C CYS A 53 6.27 -4.87 -19.60
N HIS A 54 6.03 -4.68 -18.30
CA HIS A 54 4.92 -5.31 -17.59
C HIS A 54 3.58 -4.82 -18.12
N ALA A 55 3.41 -3.49 -18.28
CA ALA A 55 2.19 -2.90 -18.83
C ALA A 55 1.89 -3.46 -20.23
N GLU A 56 2.90 -3.58 -21.09
CA GLU A 56 2.73 -4.18 -22.42
C GLU A 56 2.32 -5.67 -22.35
N CYS A 57 2.82 -6.44 -21.38
CA CYS A 57 2.41 -7.83 -21.18
C CYS A 57 0.96 -7.94 -20.72
N VAL A 58 0.50 -7.01 -19.86
CA VAL A 58 -0.90 -6.92 -19.42
C VAL A 58 -1.82 -6.64 -20.61
N GLU A 59 -1.49 -5.62 -21.42
CA GLU A 59 -2.27 -5.26 -22.63
C GLU A 59 -2.40 -6.43 -23.62
N ARG A 60 -1.38 -7.28 -23.71
CA ARG A 60 -1.33 -8.45 -24.62
C ARG A 60 -1.94 -9.73 -24.02
N GLY A 61 -2.61 -9.65 -22.87
CA GLY A 61 -3.33 -10.78 -22.28
C GLY A 61 -2.68 -11.43 -21.06
N SER A 62 -1.83 -10.70 -20.33
CA SER A 62 -1.29 -11.09 -19.01
C SER A 62 -0.60 -12.46 -18.99
N ALA A 63 0.29 -12.69 -19.95
CA ALA A 63 1.13 -13.88 -20.01
C ALA A 63 2.61 -13.50 -19.99
N CYS A 64 3.43 -14.29 -19.29
CA CYS A 64 4.87 -14.07 -19.28
C CYS A 64 5.43 -14.26 -20.70
N PRO A 65 6.24 -13.34 -21.22
CA PRO A 65 6.78 -13.43 -22.58
C PRO A 65 7.87 -14.51 -22.74
N VAL A 66 8.36 -15.08 -21.63
CA VAL A 66 9.44 -16.08 -21.64
C VAL A 66 8.86 -17.50 -21.65
N ASP A 67 7.95 -17.81 -20.73
CA ASP A 67 7.40 -19.16 -20.55
C ASP A 67 5.89 -19.26 -20.83
N GLN A 68 5.27 -18.18 -21.30
CA GLN A 68 3.85 -18.08 -21.68
C GLN A 68 2.87 -18.41 -20.55
N LYS A 69 3.33 -18.49 -19.30
CA LYS A 69 2.43 -18.73 -18.17
C LYS A 69 1.58 -17.49 -17.90
N PRO A 70 0.26 -17.67 -17.70
CA PRO A 70 -0.61 -16.58 -17.30
C PRO A 70 -0.22 -16.08 -15.91
N PHE A 71 -0.43 -14.80 -15.66
CA PHE A 71 -0.31 -14.20 -14.33
C PHE A 71 -1.50 -13.29 -14.04
N CYS A 72 -1.84 -13.14 -12.78
CA CYS A 72 -2.77 -12.12 -12.30
C CYS A 72 -1.98 -10.91 -11.81
N GLU A 73 -2.47 -9.69 -12.06
CA GLU A 73 -1.83 -8.45 -11.57
C GLU A 73 -1.76 -8.40 -10.04
N ASP A 74 -2.68 -9.06 -9.32
CA ASP A 74 -2.68 -9.11 -7.85
C ASP A 74 -1.61 -10.06 -7.28
N ASP A 75 -1.12 -11.00 -8.10
CA ASP A 75 -0.16 -12.04 -7.69
C ASP A 75 1.30 -11.69 -8.02
N VAL A 76 1.57 -10.46 -8.50
CA VAL A 76 2.92 -10.02 -8.85
C VAL A 76 3.64 -9.35 -7.68
N GLU A 77 4.93 -9.61 -7.53
CA GLU A 77 5.75 -8.99 -6.49
C GLU A 77 6.37 -7.69 -7.01
N GLN A 78 6.08 -6.56 -6.35
CA GLN A 78 6.72 -5.28 -6.64
C GLN A 78 8.13 -5.23 -6.08
N LEU A 79 9.11 -5.03 -6.96
CA LEU A 79 10.51 -4.90 -6.61
C LEU A 79 10.93 -3.44 -6.60
N GLU A 80 11.44 -2.98 -5.46
CA GLU A 80 12.14 -1.71 -5.37
C GLU A 80 13.58 -1.90 -4.93
N VAL A 81 14.50 -1.40 -5.74
CA VAL A 81 15.94 -1.42 -5.47
C VAL A 81 16.32 -0.06 -4.92
N SER A 82 16.86 -0.01 -3.70
CA SER A 82 17.34 1.25 -3.16
C SER A 82 18.54 1.78 -3.97
N PRO A 83 18.70 3.09 -4.17
CA PRO A 83 19.89 3.65 -4.80
C PRO A 83 21.19 3.20 -4.11
N LYS A 84 21.18 3.09 -2.78
CA LYS A 84 22.30 2.56 -1.98
C LYS A 84 22.67 1.13 -2.37
N TYR A 85 21.68 0.27 -2.68
CA TYR A 85 21.95 -1.10 -3.11
C TYR A 85 22.82 -1.12 -4.36
N LEU A 86 22.46 -0.34 -5.38
CA LEU A 86 23.20 -0.29 -6.65
C LEU A 86 24.58 0.36 -6.49
N LEU A 87 24.63 1.49 -5.76
CA LEU A 87 25.87 2.25 -5.54
C LEU A 87 26.94 1.46 -4.79
N ASN A 88 26.54 0.50 -3.94
CA ASN A 88 27.46 -0.37 -3.20
C ASN A 88 27.90 -1.62 -3.98
N ARG A 89 27.45 -1.81 -5.23
CA ARG A 89 27.87 -2.96 -6.06
C ARG A 89 29.23 -2.74 -6.68
N THR A 90 29.96 -3.84 -6.84
CA THR A 90 31.30 -3.85 -7.39
C THR A 90 31.21 -3.82 -8.90
N VAL A 91 31.87 -2.84 -9.51
CA VAL A 91 31.89 -2.61 -10.94
C VAL A 91 33.32 -2.46 -11.43
N ALA A 92 33.57 -2.94 -12.65
CA ALA A 92 34.77 -2.59 -13.39
C ALA A 92 34.60 -1.22 -14.07
N CYS A 93 35.72 -0.53 -14.31
CA CYS A 93 35.72 0.72 -15.06
C CYS A 93 35.12 0.55 -16.46
N TRP A 94 34.43 1.58 -16.98
CA TRP A 94 33.94 1.61 -18.36
C TRP A 94 35.07 1.42 -19.39
N ASN A 95 36.29 1.82 -19.05
CA ASN A 95 37.48 1.63 -19.88
C ASN A 95 38.21 0.29 -19.61
N ALA A 96 37.62 -0.65 -18.88
CA ALA A 96 38.23 -1.96 -18.64
C ALA A 96 38.55 -2.74 -19.94
N PRO A 97 37.69 -2.73 -20.99
CA PRO A 97 38.05 -3.31 -22.28
C PRO A 97 39.24 -2.65 -22.97
N LYS A 98 39.67 -1.48 -22.50
CA LYS A 98 40.84 -0.72 -23.02
C LYS A 98 42.08 -0.87 -22.13
N GLY A 99 42.01 -1.69 -21.08
CA GLY A 99 43.15 -2.01 -20.21
C GLY A 99 43.08 -1.38 -18.81
N CYS A 100 42.01 -0.65 -18.47
CA CYS A 100 41.85 -0.15 -17.11
C CYS A 100 41.54 -1.32 -16.14
N SER A 101 42.38 -1.51 -15.13
CA SER A 101 42.22 -2.57 -14.13
C SER A 101 41.39 -2.18 -12.91
N PHE A 102 40.75 -1.00 -12.92
CA PHE A 102 39.98 -0.53 -11.77
C PHE A 102 38.73 -1.39 -11.55
N ILE A 103 38.58 -1.82 -10.30
CA ILE A 103 37.41 -2.49 -9.74
C ILE A 103 37.08 -1.79 -8.42
N GLY A 104 35.87 -1.30 -8.29
CA GLY A 104 35.43 -0.53 -7.12
C GLY A 104 33.92 -0.48 -7.01
N THR A 105 33.38 0.31 -6.08
CA THR A 105 31.93 0.47 -5.95
C THR A 105 31.39 1.35 -7.09
N ALA A 106 30.13 1.15 -7.48
CA ALA A 106 29.46 2.00 -8.47
C ALA A 106 29.44 3.48 -8.05
N ALA A 107 29.43 3.78 -6.75
CA ALA A 107 29.61 5.15 -6.25
C ALA A 107 30.99 5.73 -6.60
N SER A 108 32.06 4.97 -6.35
CA SER A 108 33.44 5.41 -6.61
C SER A 108 33.83 5.45 -8.09
N LEU A 109 33.04 4.80 -8.96
CA LEU A 109 33.34 4.70 -10.39
C LEU A 109 33.44 6.07 -11.06
N LEU A 110 32.58 7.02 -10.69
CA LEU A 110 32.56 8.34 -11.31
C LEU A 110 33.81 9.16 -10.99
N ASP A 111 34.28 9.10 -9.75
CA ASP A 111 35.50 9.80 -9.34
C ASP A 111 36.72 9.17 -10.01
N HIS A 112 36.77 7.84 -10.07
CA HIS A 112 37.80 7.16 -10.86
C HIS A 112 37.76 7.54 -12.34
N TYR A 113 36.57 7.57 -12.96
CA TYR A 113 36.44 7.79 -14.40
C TYR A 113 36.95 9.16 -14.85
N LYS A 114 36.80 10.21 -14.01
CA LYS A 114 37.34 11.56 -14.26
C LYS A 114 38.86 11.58 -14.45
N GLU A 115 39.56 10.67 -13.76
CA GLU A 115 41.03 10.59 -13.75
C GLU A 115 41.54 9.37 -14.55
N CYS A 116 40.65 8.66 -15.25
CA CYS A 116 41.00 7.42 -15.93
C CYS A 116 41.83 7.67 -17.20
N GLY A 117 43.14 7.43 -17.11
CA GLY A 117 44.07 7.58 -18.23
C GLY A 117 43.83 6.65 -19.43
N PHE A 118 42.94 5.66 -19.32
CA PHE A 118 42.54 4.78 -20.43
C PHE A 118 41.38 5.35 -21.27
N SER A 119 41.00 6.61 -21.02
CA SER A 119 40.03 7.32 -21.85
C SER A 119 40.58 7.55 -23.25
N ILE A 120 39.72 7.43 -24.27
CA ILE A 120 40.09 7.66 -25.66
C ILE A 120 39.91 9.15 -25.98
N VAL A 121 40.96 9.76 -26.50
CA VAL A 121 40.96 11.17 -26.92
C VAL A 121 41.48 11.27 -28.37
N PRO A 122 40.96 12.20 -29.19
CA PRO A 122 41.51 12.47 -30.50
C PRO A 122 42.84 13.23 -30.36
N CYS A 123 43.88 12.80 -31.08
CA CYS A 123 45.10 13.57 -31.22
C CYS A 123 44.81 14.87 -32.00
N CYS A 124 45.21 16.03 -31.46
CA CYS A 124 44.96 17.32 -32.10
C CYS A 124 45.76 17.57 -33.39
N LEU A 125 46.82 16.80 -33.65
CA LEU A 125 47.66 16.97 -34.83
C LEU A 125 47.22 16.07 -35.99
N CYS A 126 46.98 14.79 -35.72
CA CYS A 126 46.68 13.80 -36.75
C CYS A 126 45.24 13.26 -36.72
N GLY A 127 44.43 13.63 -35.72
CA GLY A 127 43.05 13.17 -35.55
C GLY A 127 42.90 11.72 -35.08
N SER A 128 43.99 10.96 -34.91
CA SER A 128 43.93 9.56 -34.50
C SER A 128 43.39 9.41 -33.07
N SER A 129 42.58 8.38 -32.84
CA SER A 129 42.09 8.02 -31.50
C SER A 129 43.19 7.34 -30.71
N VAL A 130 43.59 7.93 -29.58
CA VAL A 130 44.66 7.43 -28.71
C VAL A 130 44.21 7.40 -27.26
N LEU A 131 44.84 6.56 -26.44
CA LEU A 131 44.63 6.59 -25.00
C LEU A 131 45.25 7.85 -24.40
N GLN A 132 44.57 8.48 -23.45
CA GLN A 132 45.06 9.67 -22.77
C GLN A 132 46.44 9.45 -22.14
N CYS A 133 46.69 8.29 -21.50
CA CYS A 133 47.98 7.94 -20.95
C CYS A 133 49.06 7.64 -22.01
N GLY A 134 48.65 7.31 -23.23
CA GLY A 134 49.53 6.97 -24.36
C GLY A 134 49.84 8.14 -25.29
N ILE A 135 49.31 9.35 -25.01
CA ILE A 135 49.46 10.51 -25.91
C ILE A 135 50.92 10.90 -26.14
N LEU A 136 51.77 10.83 -25.09
CA LEU A 136 53.19 11.14 -25.19
C LEU A 136 53.95 10.12 -26.04
N GLU A 137 53.65 8.84 -25.86
CA GLU A 137 54.26 7.76 -26.65
C GLU A 137 53.80 7.82 -28.11
N HIS A 138 52.55 8.20 -28.37
CA HIS A 138 52.06 8.48 -29.72
C HIS A 138 52.86 9.62 -30.40
N PHE A 139 53.17 10.70 -29.69
CA PHE A 139 54.02 11.76 -30.23
C PHE A 139 55.44 11.28 -30.52
N LYS A 140 56.04 10.53 -29.59
CA LYS A 140 57.39 9.95 -29.78
C LYS A 140 57.45 8.96 -30.95
N ALA A 141 56.36 8.25 -31.24
CA ALA A 141 56.25 7.28 -32.31
C ALA A 141 56.04 7.91 -33.72
N GLY A 142 56.12 9.23 -33.87
CA GLY A 142 56.09 9.89 -35.18
C GLY A 142 54.69 10.34 -35.61
N CYS A 143 53.91 10.95 -34.70
CA CYS A 143 52.66 11.63 -35.03
C CYS A 143 52.87 12.62 -36.20
N SER A 144 52.31 12.33 -37.36
CA SER A 144 52.49 13.14 -38.57
C SER A 144 51.44 14.25 -38.63
N ILE A 145 51.89 15.51 -38.63
CA ILE A 145 51.06 16.66 -38.96
C ILE A 145 50.66 16.51 -40.43
N HIS A 146 49.37 16.62 -40.76
CA HIS A 146 48.97 16.90 -42.14
C HIS A 146 49.36 18.34 -42.48
N GLU A 147 50.65 18.59 -42.70
CA GLU A 147 51.13 19.87 -43.22
C GLU A 147 50.70 19.99 -44.68
N ALA A 148 49.85 20.99 -44.95
CA ALA A 148 49.64 21.51 -46.29
C ALA A 148 51.00 21.98 -46.83
N LYS A 149 51.52 21.25 -47.82
CA LYS A 149 52.79 21.55 -48.50
C LYS A 149 52.82 23.00 -48.99
N TYR A 150 53.62 23.85 -48.36
CA TYR A 150 54.25 24.98 -49.02
C TYR A 150 55.75 24.73 -49.05
N ALA A 151 56.29 24.56 -50.26
CA ALA A 151 57.72 24.41 -50.49
C ALA A 151 58.45 25.74 -50.25
N PRO A 152 59.66 25.72 -49.67
CA PRO A 152 60.48 26.92 -49.46
C PRO A 152 61.22 27.30 -50.75
N LEU A 153 61.42 28.61 -50.96
CA LEU A 153 62.28 29.12 -52.04
C LEU A 153 63.51 29.81 -51.42
N ASP A 154 64.68 29.24 -51.66
CA ASP A 154 65.97 29.86 -51.38
C ASP A 154 66.36 30.87 -52.49
N ASN A 155 66.70 32.08 -52.04
CA ASN A 155 67.65 33.11 -52.53
C ASN A 155 68.09 33.14 -54.03
N LEU A 156 67.91 34.28 -54.72
CA LEU A 156 69.00 35.20 -55.16
C LEU A 156 68.51 36.46 -55.93
N ALA A 157 69.08 37.60 -55.54
CA ALA A 157 69.53 38.76 -56.33
C ALA A 157 68.63 39.43 -57.40
N THR A 158 68.20 40.66 -57.04
CA THR A 158 68.30 41.92 -57.79
C THR A 158 68.12 41.88 -59.32
N GLY A 159 66.86 42.00 -59.76
CA GLY A 159 66.49 42.33 -61.14
C GLY A 159 65.28 43.25 -61.18
N ASP A 160 65.45 44.40 -61.83
CA ASP A 160 64.45 45.36 -62.33
C ASP A 160 63.29 45.84 -61.42
N ILE A 161 63.46 47.06 -60.89
CA ILE A 161 62.50 47.89 -60.13
C ILE A 161 61.15 48.09 -60.88
N LYS A 162 61.07 47.81 -62.18
CA LYS A 162 59.83 47.96 -62.98
C LYS A 162 58.83 46.81 -62.81
N ASP A 163 59.28 45.58 -62.53
CA ASP A 163 58.40 44.41 -62.38
C ASP A 163 57.71 44.37 -61.01
N VAL A 164 58.43 44.77 -59.96
CA VAL A 164 57.90 44.95 -58.59
C VAL A 164 56.76 45.99 -58.57
N GLY A 165 56.87 47.07 -59.35
CA GLY A 165 55.83 48.10 -59.47
C GLY A 165 54.52 47.57 -60.06
N ILE A 166 54.61 46.72 -61.10
CA ILE A 166 53.44 46.09 -61.74
C ILE A 166 52.80 45.08 -60.78
N THR A 167 53.59 44.25 -60.09
CA THR A 167 53.09 43.28 -59.10
C THR A 167 52.48 43.98 -57.88
N CYS A 168 53.03 45.11 -57.43
CA CYS A 168 52.48 45.92 -56.34
C CYS A 168 51.13 46.56 -56.72
N LEU A 169 51.00 47.09 -57.94
CA LEU A 169 49.73 47.63 -58.46
C LEU A 169 48.65 46.54 -58.58
N LYS A 170 49.00 45.35 -59.09
CA LYS A 170 48.07 44.20 -59.14
C LYS A 170 47.64 43.77 -57.75
N ARG A 171 48.56 43.71 -56.78
CA ARG A 171 48.25 43.42 -55.37
C ARG A 171 47.32 44.48 -54.78
N LYS A 172 47.58 45.76 -54.99
CA LYS A 172 46.72 46.87 -54.51
C LYS A 172 45.30 46.79 -55.09
N LYS A 173 45.17 46.43 -56.38
CA LYS A 173 43.86 46.18 -57.01
C LYS A 173 43.15 44.97 -56.41
N ALA A 174 43.87 43.87 -56.17
CA ALA A 174 43.32 42.67 -55.53
C ALA A 174 42.90 42.94 -54.08
N THR A 175 43.70 43.67 -53.31
CA THR A 175 43.36 44.10 -51.94
C THR A 175 42.14 45.02 -51.93
N GLY A 176 42.01 45.94 -52.89
CA GLY A 176 40.80 46.75 -53.05
C GLY A 176 39.55 45.89 -53.28
N LYS A 177 39.64 44.90 -54.18
CA LYS A 177 38.54 43.97 -54.44
C LYS A 177 38.17 43.12 -53.21
N ILE A 178 39.18 42.61 -52.49
CA ILE A 178 38.97 41.89 -51.23
C ILE A 178 38.26 42.78 -50.20
N SER A 179 38.64 44.06 -50.12
CA SER A 179 37.99 45.01 -49.21
C SER A 179 36.52 45.26 -49.58
N GLU A 180 36.20 45.38 -50.87
CA GLU A 180 34.82 45.51 -51.35
C GLU A 180 34.00 44.25 -51.06
N ASP A 181 34.56 43.07 -51.35
CA ASP A 181 33.96 41.77 -51.07
C ASP A 181 33.70 41.61 -49.56
N LEU A 182 34.65 42.04 -48.70
CA LEU A 182 34.51 42.00 -47.24
C LEU A 182 33.38 42.89 -46.75
N MET A 183 33.23 44.10 -47.29
CA MET A 183 32.13 45.01 -46.94
C MET A 183 30.76 44.47 -47.39
N SER A 184 30.72 43.83 -48.56
CA SER A 184 29.51 43.16 -49.08
C SER A 184 29.11 41.96 -48.20
N LEU A 185 30.08 41.14 -47.81
CA LEU A 185 29.88 40.02 -46.90
C LEU A 185 29.44 40.49 -45.50
N GLN A 186 30.06 41.54 -44.96
CA GLN A 186 29.66 42.11 -43.67
C GLN A 186 28.21 42.59 -43.70
N THR A 187 27.79 43.27 -44.77
CA THR A 187 26.41 43.73 -44.94
C THR A 187 25.43 42.55 -45.03
N SER A 188 25.81 41.51 -45.77
CA SER A 188 25.00 40.29 -45.89
C SER A 188 24.90 39.52 -44.56
N LEU A 189 25.98 39.47 -43.79
CA LEU A 189 26.01 38.86 -42.46
C LEU A 189 25.12 39.62 -41.47
N ASN A 190 25.16 40.95 -41.49
CA ASN A 190 24.30 41.77 -40.63
C ASN A 190 22.82 41.53 -40.93
N ARG A 191 22.44 41.53 -42.21
CA ARG A 191 21.06 41.21 -42.64
C ARG A 191 20.63 39.80 -42.22
N CYS A 192 21.49 38.80 -42.42
CA CYS A 192 21.22 37.44 -41.97
C CYS A 192 21.04 37.37 -40.44
N SER A 193 21.84 38.12 -39.68
CA SER A 193 21.69 38.19 -38.23
C SER A 193 20.35 38.81 -37.81
N GLU A 194 19.86 39.81 -38.52
CA GLU A 194 18.54 40.42 -38.26
C GLU A 194 17.41 39.43 -38.57
N ASP A 195 17.50 38.73 -39.70
CA ASP A 195 16.52 37.70 -40.09
C ASP A 195 16.47 36.55 -39.07
N VAL A 196 17.62 36.10 -38.57
CA VAL A 196 17.71 35.08 -37.51
C VAL A 196 17.06 35.56 -36.22
N ARG A 197 17.29 36.81 -35.80
CA ARG A 197 16.64 37.37 -34.60
C ARG A 197 15.12 37.45 -34.78
N ALA A 198 14.66 37.90 -35.96
CA ALA A 198 13.23 37.96 -36.26
C ALA A 198 12.58 36.58 -36.28
N LEU A 199 13.27 35.57 -36.83
CA LEU A 199 12.82 34.17 -36.81
C LEU A 199 12.77 33.61 -35.38
N SER A 200 13.78 33.88 -34.55
CA SER A 200 13.81 33.46 -33.13
C SER A 200 12.61 34.03 -32.37
N ALA A 201 12.38 35.34 -32.48
CA ALA A 201 11.27 36.01 -31.81
C ALA A 201 9.89 35.46 -32.26
N ARG A 202 9.72 35.15 -33.55
CA ARG A 202 8.49 34.50 -34.04
C ARG A 202 8.31 33.09 -33.49
N CYS A 203 9.40 32.31 -33.44
CA CYS A 203 9.37 30.94 -32.94
C CYS A 203 9.06 30.90 -31.43
N GLU A 204 9.68 31.79 -30.65
CA GLU A 204 9.41 32.00 -29.23
C GLU A 204 7.94 32.35 -29.01
N GLY A 205 7.42 33.38 -29.68
CA GLY A 205 6.01 33.77 -29.54
C GLY A 205 5.02 32.66 -29.94
N GLN A 206 5.34 31.88 -30.98
CA GLN A 206 4.51 30.74 -31.38
C GLN A 206 4.55 29.60 -30.34
N SER A 207 5.72 29.34 -29.75
CA SER A 207 5.88 28.33 -28.71
C SER A 207 5.15 28.71 -27.42
N GLU A 208 5.20 29.98 -27.00
CA GLU A 208 4.48 30.50 -25.83
C GLU A 208 2.96 30.44 -26.03
N ALA A 209 2.48 30.80 -27.23
CA ALA A 209 1.06 30.70 -27.57
C ALA A 209 0.57 29.24 -27.55
N GLN A 210 1.36 28.30 -28.08
CA GLN A 210 1.05 26.87 -28.03
C GLN A 210 1.07 26.34 -26.60
N ALA A 211 2.07 26.70 -25.79
CA ALA A 211 2.16 26.31 -24.39
C ALA A 211 0.95 26.80 -23.59
N SER A 212 0.53 28.06 -23.81
CA SER A 212 -0.64 28.65 -23.16
C SER A 212 -1.93 27.90 -23.51
N LYS A 213 -2.12 27.57 -24.80
CA LYS A 213 -3.29 26.82 -25.26
C LYS A 213 -3.32 25.40 -24.70
N LEU A 214 -2.15 24.75 -24.58
CA LEU A 214 -2.03 23.40 -24.03
C LEU A 214 -2.29 23.40 -22.51
N ALA A 215 -1.86 24.43 -21.79
CA ALA A 215 -2.16 24.62 -20.38
C ALA A 215 -3.67 24.81 -20.13
N GLU A 216 -4.35 25.57 -20.99
CA GLU A 216 -5.81 25.76 -20.91
C GLU A 216 -6.58 24.46 -21.14
N LEU A 217 -6.18 23.66 -22.14
CA LEU A 217 -6.75 22.33 -22.38
C LEU A 217 -6.51 21.39 -21.20
N LEU A 218 -5.31 21.39 -20.61
CA LEU A 218 -5.00 20.57 -19.44
C LEU A 218 -5.87 20.95 -18.23
N ASN A 219 -6.06 22.25 -17.99
CA ASN A 219 -6.93 22.74 -16.91
C ASN A 219 -8.40 22.35 -17.14
N THR A 220 -8.87 22.44 -18.38
CA THR A 220 -10.23 22.02 -18.74
C THR A 220 -10.40 20.51 -18.51
N LEU A 221 -9.44 19.69 -18.95
CA LEU A 221 -9.46 18.24 -18.75
C LEU A 221 -9.42 17.88 -17.26
N ASN A 222 -8.56 18.52 -16.47
CA ASN A 222 -8.49 18.32 -15.02
C ASN A 222 -9.81 18.68 -14.34
N THR A 223 -10.46 19.76 -14.78
CA THR A 223 -11.77 20.18 -14.25
C THR A 223 -12.85 19.15 -14.60
N VAL A 224 -12.89 18.66 -15.83
CA VAL A 224 -13.82 17.60 -16.26
C VAL A 224 -13.58 16.30 -15.49
N TYR A 225 -12.32 15.92 -15.28
CA TYR A 225 -11.96 14.74 -14.50
C TYR A 225 -12.38 14.87 -13.03
N ALA A 226 -12.14 16.03 -12.41
CA ALA A 226 -12.52 16.28 -11.02
C ALA A 226 -14.04 16.36 -10.82
N THR A 227 -14.78 16.97 -11.75
CA THR A 227 -16.22 17.19 -11.63
C THR A 227 -17.06 16.00 -12.12
N GLY A 228 -16.59 15.31 -13.16
CA GLY A 228 -17.33 14.25 -13.85
C GLY A 228 -17.45 12.93 -13.08
N PHE A 229 -16.68 12.76 -12.01
CA PHE A 229 -16.78 11.59 -11.13
C PHE A 229 -17.14 11.94 -9.68
N ALA A 230 -17.22 13.23 -9.33
CA ALA A 230 -17.47 13.64 -7.96
C ALA A 230 -18.88 13.23 -7.49
N LYS A 231 -19.89 13.35 -8.37
CA LYS A 231 -21.27 12.98 -8.03
C LYS A 231 -21.43 11.47 -7.91
N GLU A 232 -20.85 10.73 -8.85
CA GLU A 232 -20.85 9.27 -8.91
C GLU A 232 -20.12 8.69 -7.70
N LEU A 233 -18.98 9.25 -7.31
CA LEU A 233 -18.24 8.85 -6.12
C LEU A 233 -19.00 9.15 -4.82
N LEU A 234 -19.73 10.27 -4.76
CA LEU A 234 -20.60 10.59 -3.61
C LEU A 234 -21.74 9.58 -3.47
N VAL A 235 -22.41 9.25 -4.58
CA VAL A 235 -23.46 8.23 -4.60
C VAL A 235 -22.91 6.86 -4.20
N LEU A 236 -21.75 6.46 -4.73
CA LEU A 236 -21.11 5.20 -4.38
C LEU A 236 -20.72 5.15 -2.89
N ARG A 237 -20.19 6.24 -2.34
CA ARG A 237 -19.86 6.35 -0.90
C ARG A 237 -21.09 6.23 -0.01
N ALA A 238 -22.19 6.89 -0.38
CA ALA A 238 -23.44 6.78 0.35
C ALA A 238 -23.98 5.34 0.32
N ALA A 239 -24.00 4.71 -0.86
CA ALA A 239 -24.44 3.32 -1.01
C ALA A 239 -23.55 2.34 -0.22
N MET A 240 -22.22 2.55 -0.19
CA MET A 240 -21.32 1.74 0.62
C MET A 240 -21.53 1.94 2.13
N ALA A 241 -21.86 3.15 2.58
CA ALA A 241 -22.19 3.41 3.98
C ALA A 241 -23.49 2.69 4.38
N ASP A 242 -24.55 2.81 3.57
CA ASP A 242 -25.81 2.10 3.78
C ASP A 242 -25.61 0.58 3.80
N TYR A 243 -24.81 0.05 2.87
CA TYR A 243 -24.49 -1.37 2.82
C TYR A 243 -23.71 -1.83 4.06
N LYS A 244 -22.75 -1.03 4.53
CA LYS A 244 -21.99 -1.32 5.75
C LYS A 244 -22.90 -1.37 6.98
N ASP A 245 -23.84 -0.43 7.10
CA ASP A 245 -24.81 -0.40 8.19
C ASP A 245 -25.76 -1.59 8.11
N HIS A 246 -26.23 -1.93 6.91
CA HIS A 246 -27.04 -3.12 6.66
C HIS A 246 -26.31 -4.40 7.08
N VAL A 247 -25.08 -4.61 6.62
CA VAL A 247 -24.26 -5.78 6.99
C VAL A 247 -23.98 -5.80 8.49
N SER A 248 -23.72 -4.66 9.11
CA SER A 248 -23.51 -4.57 10.56
C SER A 248 -24.76 -4.96 11.36
N ARG A 249 -25.96 -4.61 10.87
CA ARG A 249 -27.23 -5.03 11.46
C ARG A 249 -27.46 -6.52 11.29
N GLU A 250 -27.25 -7.06 10.08
CA GLU A 250 -27.37 -8.50 9.81
C GLU A 250 -26.37 -9.33 10.63
N LEU A 251 -25.13 -8.85 10.79
CA LEU A 251 -24.13 -9.50 11.63
C LEU A 251 -24.50 -9.48 13.13
N ARG A 252 -25.16 -8.43 13.62
CA ARG A 252 -25.73 -8.43 14.99
C ARG A 252 -26.82 -9.48 15.12
N LEU A 253 -27.70 -9.60 14.12
CA LEU A 253 -28.76 -10.62 14.10
C LEU A 253 -28.16 -12.04 14.08
N LEU A 254 -27.10 -12.26 13.29
CA LEU A 254 -26.38 -13.55 13.23
C LEU A 254 -25.55 -13.85 14.49
N GLY A 255 -25.00 -12.83 15.15
CA GLY A 255 -24.27 -12.95 16.41
C GLY A 255 -25.15 -13.38 17.59
N CYS A 256 -26.47 -13.22 17.47
CA CYS A 256 -27.42 -13.64 18.49
C CYS A 256 -27.74 -15.13 18.44
N CYS A 257 -27.36 -15.94 17.44
CA CYS A 257 -27.90 -17.30 17.28
C CYS A 257 -27.47 -18.36 18.33
N LYS A 258 -26.84 -17.99 19.45
CA LYS A 258 -26.43 -18.93 20.52
C LYS A 258 -27.08 -18.54 21.83
N ALA A 259 -27.74 -19.51 22.48
CA ALA A 259 -28.31 -19.36 23.81
C ALA A 259 -27.25 -18.82 24.80
N VAL A 260 -27.64 -17.84 25.61
CA VAL A 260 -26.77 -17.23 26.62
C VAL A 260 -27.12 -17.84 27.97
N ARG A 261 -26.19 -18.63 28.54
CA ARG A 261 -26.31 -19.21 29.88
C ARG A 261 -25.51 -18.41 30.89
N VAL A 262 -26.17 -17.96 31.96
CA VAL A 262 -25.55 -17.34 33.13
C VAL A 262 -25.65 -18.28 34.33
N HIS A 263 -24.61 -18.25 35.16
CA HIS A 263 -24.49 -19.09 36.35
C HIS A 263 -24.52 -18.23 37.61
N TRP A 264 -25.14 -18.76 38.66
CA TRP A 264 -25.20 -18.13 39.98
C TRP A 264 -24.99 -19.19 41.06
N TYR A 265 -24.16 -18.87 42.05
CA TYR A 265 -23.86 -19.75 43.17
C TYR A 265 -24.55 -19.19 44.42
N VAL A 266 -25.49 -19.95 44.97
CA VAL A 266 -26.21 -19.60 46.20
C VAL A 266 -25.50 -20.28 47.36
N GLU A 267 -24.73 -19.50 48.11
CA GLU A 267 -24.04 -19.97 49.33
C GLU A 267 -24.98 -19.95 50.54
N GLY A 268 -24.67 -20.73 51.57
CA GLY A 268 -25.47 -20.72 52.80
C GLY A 268 -26.75 -21.56 52.74
N TRP A 269 -26.80 -22.59 51.89
CA TRP A 269 -27.99 -23.40 51.66
C TRP A 269 -28.65 -23.93 52.96
N ALA A 270 -27.85 -24.44 53.90
CA ALA A 270 -28.34 -24.99 55.17
C ALA A 270 -29.06 -23.92 56.02
N ASP A 271 -28.53 -22.70 56.08
CA ASP A 271 -29.13 -21.60 56.83
C ASP A 271 -30.41 -21.10 56.16
N LEU A 272 -30.41 -21.00 54.82
CA LEU A 272 -31.60 -20.66 54.04
C LEU A 272 -32.73 -21.66 54.29
N LYS A 273 -32.42 -22.96 54.21
CA LYS A 273 -33.37 -24.04 54.50
C LYS A 273 -33.88 -23.97 55.94
N LYS A 274 -32.99 -23.73 56.91
CA LYS A 274 -33.39 -23.61 58.32
C LYS A 274 -34.38 -22.46 58.53
N LYS A 275 -34.08 -21.27 58.03
CA LYS A 275 -34.96 -20.10 58.15
C LYS A 275 -36.31 -20.31 57.47
N ALA A 276 -36.31 -20.93 56.29
CA ALA A 276 -37.54 -21.29 55.59
C ALA A 276 -38.39 -22.30 56.39
N LEU A 277 -37.77 -23.26 57.09
CA LEU A 277 -38.48 -24.19 57.99
C LEU A 277 -39.09 -23.48 59.20
N GLU A 278 -38.43 -22.45 59.71
CA GLU A 278 -38.91 -21.58 60.79
C GLU A 278 -40.05 -20.64 60.36
N GLY A 279 -40.44 -20.68 59.08
CA GLY A 279 -41.56 -19.94 58.51
C GLY A 279 -41.16 -18.60 57.88
N GLU A 280 -39.85 -18.29 57.82
CA GLU A 280 -39.38 -17.08 57.14
C GLU A 280 -39.35 -17.28 55.62
N LEU A 281 -40.06 -16.45 54.87
CA LEU A 281 -40.00 -16.44 53.41
C LEU A 281 -38.57 -16.09 52.94
N GLN A 282 -37.89 -17.04 52.30
CA GLN A 282 -36.54 -16.81 51.77
C GLN A 282 -36.61 -16.44 50.30
N GLN A 283 -36.13 -15.24 49.97
CA GLN A 283 -36.04 -14.74 48.61
C GLN A 283 -34.66 -14.20 48.32
N LEU A 284 -34.13 -14.52 47.14
CA LEU A 284 -32.78 -14.18 46.74
C LEU A 284 -32.80 -13.72 45.28
N ASN A 285 -31.99 -12.71 44.98
CA ASN A 285 -31.76 -12.25 43.61
C ASN A 285 -30.31 -12.50 43.21
N SER A 286 -30.11 -13.04 42.01
CA SER A 286 -28.81 -13.02 41.39
C SER A 286 -28.42 -11.57 41.06
N PRO A 287 -27.11 -11.28 40.91
CA PRO A 287 -26.70 -10.04 40.27
C PRO A 287 -27.33 -9.89 38.88
N THR A 288 -27.65 -8.65 38.51
CA THR A 288 -28.18 -8.32 37.18
C THR A 288 -27.11 -8.55 36.11
N ARG A 289 -27.54 -9.05 34.95
CA ARG A 289 -26.70 -9.37 33.78
C ARG A 289 -27.37 -8.80 32.53
N SER A 290 -26.54 -8.38 31.57
CA SER A 290 -27.03 -8.02 30.24
C SER A 290 -27.09 -9.28 29.38
N ILE A 291 -28.30 -9.67 28.95
CA ILE A 291 -28.56 -10.85 28.12
C ILE A 291 -29.36 -10.39 26.90
N TYR A 292 -28.77 -10.47 25.71
CA TYR A 292 -29.32 -9.84 24.49
C TYR A 292 -29.76 -8.39 24.72
N ASP A 293 -28.90 -7.62 25.40
CA ASP A 293 -29.13 -6.23 25.78
C ASP A 293 -30.26 -5.97 26.80
N TYR A 294 -31.08 -6.97 27.15
CA TYR A 294 -32.00 -6.91 28.28
C TYR A 294 -31.24 -7.00 29.61
N SER A 295 -31.66 -6.19 30.58
CA SER A 295 -31.14 -6.24 31.95
C SER A 295 -31.92 -7.27 32.77
N ILE A 296 -31.32 -8.42 33.06
CA ILE A 296 -32.03 -9.58 33.64
C ILE A 296 -31.34 -10.09 34.91
N SER A 297 -32.12 -10.47 35.91
CA SER A 297 -31.67 -11.27 37.06
C SER A 297 -32.51 -12.53 37.23
N GLN A 298 -31.96 -13.51 37.92
CA GLN A 298 -32.69 -14.68 38.40
C GLN A 298 -33.15 -14.42 39.83
N HIS A 299 -34.43 -14.66 40.10
CA HIS A 299 -35.04 -14.56 41.42
C HIS A 299 -35.39 -15.96 41.92
N VAL A 300 -35.01 -16.30 43.14
CA VAL A 300 -35.25 -17.62 43.75
C VAL A 300 -36.03 -17.44 45.02
N VAL A 301 -37.02 -18.32 45.21
CA VAL A 301 -37.84 -18.38 46.42
C VAL A 301 -37.77 -19.80 46.97
N LEU A 302 -37.50 -19.94 48.27
CA LEU A 302 -37.79 -21.19 48.97
C LEU A 302 -39.12 -21.04 49.71
N GLU A 303 -40.07 -21.89 49.35
CA GLU A 303 -41.39 -21.92 49.96
C GLU A 303 -41.63 -23.26 50.62
N ARG A 304 -42.12 -23.22 51.86
CA ARG A 304 -42.58 -24.41 52.57
C ARG A 304 -44.06 -24.64 52.26
N ASN A 305 -44.40 -25.80 51.75
CA ASN A 305 -45.78 -26.23 51.56
C ASN A 305 -45.97 -27.61 52.20
N ASN A 306 -46.74 -27.65 53.29
CA ASN A 306 -46.85 -28.78 54.21
C ASN A 306 -45.48 -29.19 54.78
N ASP A 307 -45.10 -30.46 54.59
CA ASP A 307 -43.83 -31.04 55.06
C ASP A 307 -42.69 -30.91 54.04
N ASP A 308 -42.99 -30.45 52.83
CA ASP A 308 -42.01 -30.29 51.76
C ASP A 308 -41.58 -28.84 51.58
N MET A 309 -40.33 -28.67 51.13
CA MET A 309 -39.79 -27.38 50.77
C MET A 309 -39.45 -27.33 49.28
N TYR A 310 -40.03 -26.36 48.60
CA TYR A 310 -39.97 -26.21 47.15
C TYR A 310 -39.07 -25.03 46.78
N LEU A 311 -38.27 -25.24 45.74
CA LEU A 311 -37.46 -24.20 45.12
C LEU A 311 -38.22 -23.64 43.91
N GLY A 312 -38.67 -22.40 44.03
CA GLY A 312 -39.19 -21.60 42.92
C GLY A 312 -38.06 -20.82 42.26
N CYS A 313 -38.09 -20.73 40.93
CA CYS A 313 -37.11 -19.95 40.17
C CYS A 313 -37.81 -19.10 39.11
N TYR A 314 -37.46 -17.83 39.10
CA TYR A 314 -38.10 -16.80 38.31
C TYR A 314 -37.04 -15.96 37.61
N MET A 315 -37.42 -15.35 36.51
CA MET A 315 -36.64 -14.34 35.81
C MET A 315 -37.25 -12.97 36.08
N GLN A 316 -36.40 -11.98 36.34
CA GLN A 316 -36.82 -10.60 36.54
C GLN A 316 -36.14 -9.70 35.52
N ILE A 317 -36.92 -8.87 34.85
CA ILE A 317 -36.45 -7.92 33.83
C ILE A 317 -36.40 -6.53 34.46
N HIS A 318 -35.25 -5.87 34.36
CA HIS A 318 -34.93 -4.57 34.93
C HIS A 318 -34.89 -3.50 33.85
N CYS A 319 -35.07 -2.24 34.23
CA CYS A 319 -34.81 -1.11 33.34
C CYS A 319 -33.37 -1.16 32.79
N GLY A 320 -33.24 -1.15 31.47
CA GLY A 320 -31.99 -1.15 30.73
C GLY A 320 -31.78 0.13 29.92
N LYS A 321 -30.51 0.46 29.63
CA LYS A 321 -30.15 1.63 28.82
C LYS A 321 -30.58 1.51 27.36
N LEU A 322 -30.82 0.29 26.89
CA LEU A 322 -31.13 -0.03 25.50
C LEU A 322 -32.61 -0.36 25.28
N ASP A 323 -33.46 -0.30 26.31
CA ASP A 323 -34.85 -0.76 26.28
C ASP A 323 -35.70 -0.15 25.15
N LEU A 324 -35.39 1.06 24.70
CA LEU A 324 -36.06 1.72 23.57
C LEU A 324 -35.79 1.05 22.21
N GLN A 325 -34.69 0.31 22.10
CA GLN A 325 -34.26 -0.38 20.88
C GLN A 325 -34.62 -1.87 20.89
N LEU A 326 -35.10 -2.38 22.03
CA LEU A 326 -35.43 -3.79 22.21
C LEU A 326 -36.89 -4.08 21.86
N GLU A 327 -37.16 -5.34 21.51
CA GLU A 327 -38.51 -5.81 21.27
C GLU A 327 -39.28 -5.99 22.58
N TRP A 328 -40.54 -5.54 22.58
CA TRP A 328 -41.46 -5.69 23.70
C TRP A 328 -42.85 -6.12 23.20
N PRO A 329 -43.58 -6.97 23.94
CA PRO A 329 -43.16 -7.65 25.19
C PRO A 329 -41.98 -8.61 24.96
N PHE A 330 -41.22 -8.89 26.03
CA PHE A 330 -40.15 -9.87 26.00
C PHE A 330 -40.71 -11.25 25.63
N ARG A 331 -40.17 -11.85 24.56
CA ARG A 331 -40.69 -13.10 23.96
C ARG A 331 -39.69 -14.25 23.90
N LYS A 332 -38.47 -14.04 24.39
CA LYS A 332 -37.41 -15.04 24.32
C LYS A 332 -37.70 -16.20 25.27
N VAL A 333 -37.53 -17.43 24.79
CA VAL A 333 -37.64 -18.63 25.63
C VAL A 333 -36.48 -18.62 26.61
N TYR A 334 -36.75 -18.96 27.88
CA TYR A 334 -35.69 -19.07 28.87
C TYR A 334 -35.85 -20.32 29.72
N THR A 335 -34.73 -20.83 30.22
CA THR A 335 -34.66 -22.01 31.08
C THR A 335 -34.01 -21.61 32.40
N VAL A 336 -34.67 -21.94 33.51
CA VAL A 336 -34.13 -21.78 34.87
C VAL A 336 -33.91 -23.14 35.50
N GLY A 337 -32.89 -23.27 36.34
CA GLY A 337 -32.66 -24.53 37.04
C GLY A 337 -31.39 -24.58 37.87
N VAL A 338 -31.06 -25.79 38.27
CA VAL A 338 -29.89 -26.14 39.07
C VAL A 338 -29.00 -27.12 38.30
N ILE A 339 -27.69 -26.92 38.37
CA ILE A 339 -26.67 -27.77 37.75
C ILE A 339 -26.00 -28.61 38.83
N HIS A 340 -25.77 -29.89 38.55
CA HIS A 340 -25.01 -30.74 39.45
C HIS A 340 -23.52 -30.33 39.42
N PRO A 341 -22.87 -30.09 40.56
CA PRO A 341 -21.55 -29.45 40.60
C PRO A 341 -20.41 -30.31 40.02
N LYS A 342 -20.61 -31.63 39.91
CA LYS A 342 -19.63 -32.56 39.30
C LYS A 342 -19.98 -32.98 37.87
N ASP A 343 -21.19 -32.68 37.40
CA ASP A 343 -21.67 -33.08 36.09
C ASP A 343 -22.58 -31.99 35.52
N GLN A 344 -22.02 -31.18 34.62
CA GLN A 344 -22.74 -30.04 34.02
C GLN A 344 -23.90 -30.46 33.10
N SER A 345 -23.97 -31.72 32.69
CA SER A 345 -25.07 -32.26 31.88
C SER A 345 -26.26 -32.69 32.75
N ASN A 346 -26.02 -33.02 34.02
CA ASN A 346 -27.05 -33.37 34.98
C ASN A 346 -27.66 -32.09 35.58
N VAL A 347 -28.82 -31.71 35.06
CA VAL A 347 -29.52 -30.49 35.45
C VAL A 347 -30.96 -30.79 35.86
N ILE A 348 -31.46 -30.04 36.85
CA ILE A 348 -32.89 -29.98 37.15
C ILE A 348 -33.37 -28.61 36.67
N SER A 349 -34.15 -28.59 35.59
CA SER A 349 -34.54 -27.35 34.94
C SER A 349 -35.99 -27.33 34.46
N ARG A 350 -36.47 -26.11 34.24
CA ARG A 350 -37.78 -25.81 33.68
C ARG A 350 -37.65 -24.69 32.66
N MET A 351 -38.26 -24.92 31.51
CA MET A 351 -38.34 -23.96 30.42
C MET A 351 -39.61 -23.14 30.55
N VAL A 352 -39.51 -21.85 30.27
CA VAL A 352 -40.62 -20.92 30.20
C VAL A 352 -40.60 -20.26 28.83
N ASN A 353 -41.73 -20.28 28.14
CA ASN A 353 -41.93 -19.58 26.88
C ASN A 353 -42.92 -18.42 27.09
N PRO A 354 -42.45 -17.16 27.20
CA PRO A 354 -43.32 -16.00 27.34
C PRO A 354 -44.34 -15.83 26.20
N GLY A 355 -44.05 -16.36 25.01
CA GLY A 355 -44.95 -16.32 23.86
C GLY A 355 -46.21 -17.18 24.01
N TYR A 356 -46.24 -18.11 24.98
CA TYR A 356 -47.43 -18.92 25.30
C TYR A 356 -48.17 -18.44 26.55
N CYS A 357 -47.74 -17.33 27.18
CA CYS A 357 -48.45 -16.76 28.31
C CYS A 357 -49.80 -16.19 27.87
N SER A 358 -50.84 -16.42 28.68
CA SER A 358 -52.15 -15.79 28.49
C SER A 358 -52.04 -14.26 28.57
N ASP A 359 -53.00 -13.55 27.98
CA ASP A 359 -53.02 -12.09 27.95
C ASP A 359 -52.92 -11.47 29.36
N GLU A 360 -53.50 -12.14 30.36
CA GLU A 360 -53.44 -11.74 31.77
C GLU A 360 -52.02 -11.74 32.36
N LEU A 361 -51.10 -12.54 31.81
CA LEU A 361 -49.72 -12.69 32.29
C LEU A 361 -48.71 -11.91 31.43
N GLN A 362 -49.14 -11.21 30.39
CA GLN A 362 -48.21 -10.44 29.53
C GLN A 362 -47.56 -9.27 30.28
N HIS A 363 -48.20 -8.74 31.33
CA HIS A 363 -47.70 -7.60 32.08
C HIS A 363 -46.33 -7.83 32.74
N PHE A 364 -45.97 -9.08 33.05
CA PHE A 364 -44.64 -9.44 33.56
C PHE A 364 -43.51 -9.26 32.54
N PHE A 365 -43.85 -9.22 31.25
CA PHE A 365 -42.90 -9.18 30.13
C PHE A 365 -42.94 -7.87 29.34
N LEU A 366 -43.74 -6.89 29.77
CA LEU A 366 -43.74 -5.56 29.16
C LEU A 366 -42.45 -4.82 29.47
N ARG A 367 -42.18 -3.74 28.73
CA ARG A 367 -41.03 -2.88 29.01
C ARG A 367 -41.16 -2.32 30.44
N PRO A 368 -40.15 -2.49 31.31
CA PRO A 368 -40.18 -1.92 32.65
C PRO A 368 -40.39 -0.41 32.61
N THR A 369 -41.37 0.07 33.39
CA THR A 369 -41.61 1.51 33.61
C THR A 369 -41.04 2.00 34.93
N GLU A 370 -40.78 1.08 35.84
CA GLU A 370 -40.13 1.28 37.14
C GLU A 370 -38.76 0.56 37.16
N GLU A 371 -38.13 0.40 38.32
CA GLU A 371 -36.79 -0.22 38.43
C GLU A 371 -36.75 -1.62 37.79
N ALA A 372 -37.78 -2.44 38.00
CA ALA A 372 -37.91 -3.77 37.42
C ALA A 372 -39.38 -4.23 37.36
N ASN A 373 -39.67 -5.18 36.47
CA ASN A 373 -40.94 -5.90 36.49
C ASN A 373 -41.01 -6.84 37.70
N VAL A 374 -42.22 -7.31 38.01
CA VAL A 374 -42.40 -8.45 38.93
C VAL A 374 -41.79 -9.70 38.28
N ALA A 375 -41.07 -10.50 39.08
CA ALA A 375 -40.43 -11.70 38.58
C ALA A 375 -41.48 -12.74 38.14
N PHE A 376 -41.23 -13.39 37.00
CA PHE A 376 -42.09 -14.43 36.46
C PHE A 376 -41.28 -15.70 36.19
N GLY A 377 -41.89 -16.86 36.37
CA GLY A 377 -41.22 -18.14 36.16
C GLY A 377 -41.96 -19.29 36.81
N VAL A 378 -41.20 -20.21 37.40
CA VAL A 378 -41.70 -21.53 37.79
C VAL A 378 -41.73 -21.65 39.31
N PRO A 379 -42.93 -21.74 39.92
CA PRO A 379 -43.06 -21.84 41.37
C PRO A 379 -42.43 -23.09 41.97
N ILE A 380 -42.39 -24.19 41.20
CA ILE A 380 -41.83 -25.46 41.65
C ILE A 380 -40.89 -26.03 40.58
N VAL A 381 -39.59 -25.78 40.74
CA VAL A 381 -38.54 -26.41 39.94
C VAL A 381 -38.17 -27.78 40.52
N THR A 382 -37.99 -27.85 41.84
CA THR A 382 -37.61 -29.08 42.57
C THR A 382 -37.87 -28.93 44.06
N THR A 383 -37.70 -30.01 44.84
CA THR A 383 -37.71 -29.98 46.31
C THR A 383 -36.31 -29.90 46.89
N ALA A 384 -36.19 -29.37 48.11
CA ALA A 384 -34.94 -29.32 48.86
C ALA A 384 -34.37 -30.72 49.13
N GLU A 385 -35.23 -31.69 49.44
CA GLU A 385 -34.83 -33.10 49.64
C GLU A 385 -34.16 -33.67 48.38
N LYS A 386 -34.75 -33.43 47.20
CA LYS A 386 -34.21 -33.92 45.93
C LYS A 386 -32.86 -33.29 45.59
N LEU A 387 -32.66 -32.01 45.93
CA LEU A 387 -31.38 -31.34 45.74
C LEU A 387 -30.28 -31.95 46.61
N GLU A 388 -30.60 -32.26 47.87
CA GLU A 388 -29.65 -32.81 48.82
C GLU A 388 -29.33 -34.28 48.53
N THR A 389 -30.37 -35.12 48.40
CA THR A 389 -30.22 -36.56 48.09
C THR A 389 -29.61 -36.78 46.71
N GLY A 390 -29.87 -35.89 45.76
CA GLY A 390 -29.29 -35.90 44.41
C GLY A 390 -27.88 -35.31 44.30
N GLY A 391 -27.29 -34.80 45.39
CA GLY A 391 -25.91 -34.28 45.40
C GLY A 391 -25.72 -32.92 44.71
N PHE A 392 -26.80 -32.16 44.47
CA PHE A 392 -26.73 -30.83 43.85
C PHE A 392 -26.19 -29.76 44.80
N VAL A 393 -26.27 -30.00 46.11
CA VAL A 393 -25.67 -29.13 47.13
C VAL A 393 -24.27 -29.63 47.45
N GLN A 394 -23.25 -28.81 47.16
CA GLN A 394 -21.86 -29.11 47.51
C GLN A 394 -21.27 -27.96 48.32
N SER A 395 -20.62 -28.29 49.44
CA SER A 395 -19.96 -27.29 50.31
C SER A 395 -20.89 -26.15 50.76
N ASN A 396 -22.15 -26.47 51.07
CA ASN A 396 -23.19 -25.50 51.45
C ASN A 396 -23.59 -24.52 50.34
N THR A 397 -23.32 -24.88 49.07
CA THR A 397 -23.57 -24.04 47.90
C THR A 397 -24.41 -24.78 46.87
N LEU A 398 -25.36 -24.06 46.27
CA LEU A 398 -26.22 -24.52 45.18
C LEU A 398 -25.83 -23.80 43.88
N HIS A 399 -25.63 -24.54 42.79
CA HIS A 399 -25.27 -23.98 41.47
C HIS A 399 -26.52 -23.77 40.61
N MET A 400 -27.00 -22.54 40.55
CA MET A 400 -28.13 -22.09 39.74
C MET A 400 -27.69 -21.68 38.33
N PHE A 401 -28.60 -21.78 37.37
CA PHE A 401 -28.44 -21.17 36.05
C PHE A 401 -29.74 -20.57 35.52
N LEU A 402 -29.56 -19.58 34.64
CA LEU A 402 -30.58 -19.01 33.77
C LEU A 402 -30.01 -19.02 32.34
N GLU A 403 -30.73 -19.58 31.39
CA GLU A 403 -30.36 -19.60 29.98
C GLU A 403 -31.46 -18.96 29.14
N VAL A 404 -31.10 -18.06 28.24
CA VAL A 404 -32.06 -17.37 27.35
C VAL A 404 -31.73 -17.69 25.90
N GLU A 405 -32.73 -18.16 25.18
CA GLU A 405 -32.67 -18.40 23.73
C GLU A 405 -32.82 -17.09 22.95
N PRO A 406 -32.27 -17.00 21.74
CA PRO A 406 -32.24 -15.75 20.99
C PRO A 406 -33.55 -15.33 20.33
#